data_AF-A0A679KA25-F1
#
_entry.id   AF-A0A679KA25-F1
#
_cell.length_a   1.000
_cell.length_b   1.000
_cell.length_c   1.000
_cell.angle_alpha   90.00
_cell.angle_beta   90.00
_cell.angle_gamma   90.00
#
_symmetry.space_group_name_H-M   'P 1'
#
loop_
_entity.id
_entity.type
_entity.pdbx_description
1 polymer ?
#
loop_
_entity_poly.entity_id
_entity_poly.type
_entity_poly.pdbx_seq_one_letter_code
_entity_poly.pdbx_strand_id
1 'polypeptide(L)'
;MGGFRGRAAIAAGIGLAIVSCCSGLRADETPATCAKEDFESVVEVASGSLRDLNNQNRPVFQEKLRELKDKRNWTHDDFIVQARPFVKDDKTAVYDKTADELLSAIASMGQEGAAAEAPDCALLLELRARMKMLVDTQSAKWNYMFEKLDAELAK
;
A
#
# COMPACT_ATOMS: atom_id res chain seq x y z
N MET A 1 -71.41 -7.59 5.86
CA MET A 1 -70.17 -7.14 5.20
C MET A 1 -70.24 -7.61 3.76
N GLY A 2 -70.29 -6.67 2.82
CA GLY A 2 -70.62 -6.93 1.41
C GLY A 2 -69.53 -7.73 0.68
N GLY A 3 -69.98 -8.58 -0.26
CA GLY A 3 -69.12 -9.33 -1.16
C GLY A 3 -69.05 -8.72 -2.57
N PHE A 4 -67.99 -9.05 -3.31
CA PHE A 4 -67.83 -8.97 -4.77
C PHE A 4 -66.71 -9.98 -5.12
N ARG A 5 -67.00 -11.17 -5.67
CA ARG A 5 -67.16 -11.55 -7.10
C ARG A 5 -65.98 -11.18 -8.00
N GLY A 6 -65.36 -12.19 -8.61
CA GLY A 6 -64.60 -12.05 -9.87
C GLY A 6 -63.65 -13.22 -10.15
N ARG A 7 -63.97 -14.05 -11.15
CA ARG A 7 -63.17 -15.21 -11.62
C ARG A 7 -62.19 -14.80 -12.72
N ALA A 8 -61.02 -15.45 -12.72
CA ALA A 8 -60.19 -15.96 -13.82
C ALA A 8 -59.82 -15.05 -15.02
N ALA A 9 -58.51 -14.97 -15.32
CA ALA A 9 -57.97 -15.17 -16.68
C ALA A 9 -56.46 -15.46 -16.63
N ILE A 10 -56.05 -16.43 -17.45
CA ILE A 10 -54.70 -16.90 -17.73
C ILE A 10 -54.03 -15.92 -18.71
N ALA A 11 -52.76 -15.60 -18.52
CA ALA A 11 -51.87 -15.24 -19.63
C ALA A 11 -50.41 -15.48 -19.25
N ALA A 12 -49.76 -16.33 -20.03
CA ALA A 12 -48.35 -16.66 -19.99
C ALA A 12 -47.48 -15.44 -20.37
N GLY A 13 -46.33 -15.31 -19.71
CA GLY A 13 -45.31 -14.33 -20.05
C GLY A 13 -44.01 -14.68 -19.36
N ILE A 14 -43.22 -15.53 -20.02
CA ILE A 14 -41.85 -15.86 -19.65
C ILE A 14 -41.01 -14.59 -19.80
N GLY A 15 -40.52 -14.06 -18.68
CA GLY A 15 -39.55 -12.98 -18.63
C GLY A 15 -38.51 -13.31 -17.56
N LEU A 16 -37.55 -14.17 -17.92
CA LEU A 16 -36.42 -14.52 -17.08
C LEU A 16 -35.48 -13.31 -16.99
N ALA A 17 -35.70 -12.44 -16.00
CA ALA A 17 -34.77 -11.39 -15.65
C ALA A 17 -33.58 -12.00 -14.88
N ILE A 18 -32.55 -12.41 -15.61
CA ILE A 18 -31.24 -12.71 -15.01
C ILE A 18 -30.58 -11.36 -14.70
N VAL A 19 -30.81 -10.89 -13.47
CA VAL A 19 -29.97 -9.89 -12.83
C VAL A 19 -28.60 -10.54 -12.63
N SER A 20 -27.68 -10.27 -13.56
CA SER A 20 -26.28 -10.66 -13.45
C SER A 20 -25.59 -9.76 -12.42
N CYS A 21 -25.80 -10.11 -11.15
CA CYS A 21 -25.13 -9.54 -9.99
C CYS A 21 -23.83 -10.32 -9.76
N CYS A 22 -22.80 -10.04 -10.55
CA CYS A 22 -21.42 -10.40 -10.24
C CYS A 22 -20.52 -9.28 -10.76
N SER A 23 -20.36 -8.23 -9.96
CA SER A 23 -19.10 -7.49 -9.96
C SER A 23 -18.04 -8.51 -9.56
N GLY A 24 -17.41 -9.10 -10.57
CA GLY A 24 -16.35 -10.08 -10.37
C GLY A 24 -15.31 -9.47 -9.44
N LEU A 25 -14.99 -10.22 -8.38
CA LEU A 25 -13.68 -10.10 -7.77
C LEU A 25 -12.68 -10.17 -8.93
N ARG A 26 -11.94 -9.09 -9.16
CA ARG A 26 -10.70 -9.18 -9.92
C ARG A 26 -9.77 -10.03 -9.07
N ALA A 27 -9.76 -11.33 -9.30
CA ALA A 27 -8.53 -12.09 -9.16
C ALA A 27 -7.56 -11.43 -10.14
N ASP A 28 -6.40 -10.99 -9.66
CA ASP A 28 -5.28 -10.64 -10.52
C ASP A 28 -4.92 -11.88 -11.32
N GLU A 29 -5.52 -12.02 -12.51
CA GLU A 29 -5.16 -13.04 -13.47
C GLU A 29 -3.76 -12.64 -13.96
N THR A 30 -2.73 -13.31 -13.42
CA THR A 30 -1.38 -13.11 -13.91
C THR A 30 -1.38 -13.58 -15.35
N PRO A 31 -1.21 -12.69 -16.34
CA PRO A 31 -1.28 -13.13 -17.73
C PRO A 31 -0.22 -14.21 -17.94
N ALA A 32 -0.59 -15.30 -18.61
CA ALA A 32 0.30 -16.43 -18.89
C ALA A 32 1.55 -16.02 -19.71
N THR A 33 1.56 -14.79 -20.21
CA THR A 33 2.65 -14.11 -20.91
C THR A 33 2.86 -12.72 -20.30
N CYS A 34 4.10 -12.36 -20.01
CA CYS A 34 4.48 -11.02 -19.56
C CYS A 34 5.22 -10.25 -20.65
N ALA A 35 5.19 -8.92 -20.57
CA ALA A 35 5.86 -8.03 -21.51
C ALA A 35 7.08 -7.36 -20.86
N LYS A 36 8.01 -6.85 -21.69
CA LYS A 36 9.20 -6.15 -21.19
C LYS A 36 8.82 -4.87 -20.44
N GLU A 37 7.76 -4.22 -20.92
CA GLU A 37 7.16 -3.02 -20.34
C GLU A 37 6.61 -3.26 -18.92
N ASP A 38 6.28 -4.51 -18.57
CA ASP A 38 5.78 -4.83 -17.24
C ASP A 38 6.86 -4.65 -16.16
N PHE A 39 8.15 -4.81 -16.50
CA PHE A 39 9.25 -4.61 -15.55
C PHE A 39 9.33 -3.16 -15.10
N GLU A 40 9.29 -2.22 -16.05
CA GLU A 40 9.29 -0.78 -15.76
C GLU A 40 8.01 -0.36 -15.05
N SER A 41 6.85 -0.86 -15.52
CA SER A 41 5.54 -0.58 -14.90
C SER A 41 5.50 -0.96 -13.43
N VAL A 42 6.02 -2.14 -13.07
CA VAL A 42 6.09 -2.58 -11.67
C VAL A 42 6.96 -1.67 -10.82
N VAL A 43 8.09 -1.20 -11.39
CA VAL A 43 8.98 -0.26 -10.69
C VAL A 43 8.28 1.09 -10.45
N GLU A 44 7.58 1.61 -11.44
CA GLU A 44 6.85 2.88 -11.34
C GLU A 44 5.69 2.82 -10.34
N VAL A 45 4.93 1.72 -10.31
CA VAL A 45 3.82 1.53 -9.36
C VAL A 45 4.31 1.58 -7.91
N ALA A 46 5.38 0.86 -7.58
CA ALA A 46 5.89 0.88 -6.22
C ALA A 46 6.60 2.21 -5.89
N SER A 47 7.28 2.82 -6.85
CA SER A 47 7.85 4.18 -6.67
C SER A 47 6.77 5.22 -6.40
N GLY A 48 5.64 5.15 -7.12
CA GLY A 48 4.44 5.93 -6.84
C GLY A 48 3.92 5.70 -5.42
N SER A 49 3.77 4.44 -5.02
CA SER A 49 3.31 4.05 -3.69
C SER A 49 4.21 4.61 -2.58
N LEU A 50 5.54 4.58 -2.75
CA LEU A 50 6.49 5.15 -1.80
C LEU A 50 6.40 6.68 -1.69
N ARG A 51 6.20 7.37 -2.82
CA ARG A 51 5.99 8.82 -2.85
C ARG A 51 4.70 9.19 -2.12
N ASP A 52 3.61 8.50 -2.42
CA ASP A 52 2.32 8.72 -1.78
C ASP A 52 2.39 8.46 -0.28
N LEU A 53 3.03 7.37 0.13
CA LEU A 53 3.26 7.04 1.53
C LEU A 53 4.02 8.18 2.26
N ASN A 54 5.06 8.74 1.65
CA ASN A 54 5.79 9.87 2.23
C ASN A 54 4.93 11.13 2.32
N ASN A 55 4.21 11.46 1.23
CA ASN A 55 3.36 12.64 1.13
C ASN A 55 2.21 12.62 2.13
N GLN A 56 1.66 11.43 2.40
CA GLN A 56 0.59 11.24 3.39
C GLN A 56 1.14 11.30 4.82
N ASN A 57 2.21 10.57 5.11
CA ASN A 57 2.65 10.38 6.50
C ASN A 57 3.49 11.52 7.06
N ARG A 58 4.37 12.12 6.25
CA ARG A 58 5.28 13.18 6.73
C ARG A 58 4.57 14.38 7.37
N PRO A 59 3.54 15.01 6.75
CA PRO A 59 2.86 16.15 7.38
C PRO A 59 2.17 15.77 8.69
N VAL A 60 1.50 14.62 8.74
CA VAL A 60 0.80 14.11 9.93
C VAL A 60 1.79 13.81 11.05
N PHE A 61 2.92 13.18 10.73
CA PHE A 61 3.97 12.89 11.69
C PHE A 61 4.61 14.16 12.27
N GLN A 62 4.86 15.16 11.42
CA GLN A 62 5.36 16.46 11.85
C GLN A 62 4.38 17.20 12.76
N GLU A 63 3.08 17.06 12.53
CA GLU A 63 2.04 17.62 13.39
C GLU A 63 2.04 16.98 14.77
N LYS A 64 2.04 15.64 14.85
CA LYS A 64 2.15 14.92 16.13
C LYS A 64 3.42 15.25 16.91
N LEU A 65 4.55 15.46 16.22
CA LEU A 65 5.77 15.94 16.87
C LEU A 65 5.62 17.34 17.47
N ARG A 66 4.91 18.25 16.79
CA ARG A 66 4.59 19.58 17.31
C ARG A 66 3.65 19.49 18.51
N GLU A 67 2.62 18.66 18.46
CA GLU A 67 1.74 18.39 19.60
C GLU A 67 2.52 17.87 20.81
N LEU A 68 3.45 16.93 20.60
CA LEU A 68 4.25 16.37 21.67
C LEU A 68 5.20 17.41 22.27
N LYS A 69 5.81 18.25 21.42
CA LYS A 69 6.65 19.36 21.86
C LYS A 69 5.89 20.28 22.81
N ASP A 70 4.68 20.69 22.42
CA ASP A 70 3.83 21.58 23.21
C ASP A 70 3.40 20.90 24.52
N LYS A 71 2.98 19.63 24.46
CA LYS A 71 2.62 18.85 25.65
C LYS A 71 3.75 18.75 26.68
N ARG A 72 5.00 18.67 26.20
CA ARG A 72 6.19 18.52 27.04
C ARG A 72 6.89 19.85 27.35
N ASN A 73 6.34 20.98 26.90
CA ASN A 73 6.95 22.30 27.02
C ASN A 73 8.42 22.33 26.55
N TRP A 74 8.76 21.59 25.50
CA TRP A 74 10.12 21.60 24.95
C TRP A 74 10.40 22.91 24.24
N THR A 75 11.60 23.47 24.48
CA THR A 75 12.10 24.59 23.69
C THR A 75 12.37 24.15 22.24
N HIS A 76 12.68 25.09 21.35
CA HIS A 76 13.07 24.72 19.99
C HIS A 76 14.35 23.87 19.96
N ASP A 77 15.33 24.19 20.80
CA ASP A 77 16.60 23.47 20.86
C ASP A 77 16.42 22.06 21.44
N ASP A 78 15.62 21.94 22.52
CA ASP A 78 15.27 20.65 23.09
C ASP A 78 14.50 19.79 22.09
N PHE A 79 13.59 20.38 21.32
CA PHE A 79 12.78 19.66 20.34
C PHE A 79 13.63 18.86 19.35
N ILE A 80 14.72 19.42 18.83
CA ILE A 80 15.59 18.72 17.87
C ILE A 80 16.26 17.49 18.51
N VAL A 81 16.66 17.59 19.76
CA VAL A 81 17.30 16.49 20.50
C VAL A 81 16.27 15.43 20.86
N GLN A 82 15.11 15.85 21.39
CA GLN A 82 14.07 14.97 21.90
C GLN A 82 13.26 14.30 20.78
N ALA A 83 13.11 14.94 19.61
CA ALA A 83 12.42 14.36 18.46
C ALA A 83 13.23 13.25 17.76
N ARG A 84 14.56 13.31 17.83
CA ARG A 84 15.47 12.35 17.16
C ARG A 84 15.08 10.88 17.37
N PRO A 85 14.88 10.38 18.61
CA PRO A 85 14.55 8.96 18.83
C PRO A 85 13.23 8.52 18.21
N PHE A 86 12.32 9.43 17.84
CA PHE A 86 11.06 9.07 17.15
C PHE A 86 11.26 8.81 15.65
N VAL A 87 12.38 9.26 15.08
CA VAL A 87 12.70 9.09 13.65
C VAL A 87 13.88 8.15 13.44
N LYS A 88 14.81 8.10 14.40
CA LYS A 88 16.04 7.32 14.30
C LYS A 88 16.39 6.64 15.63
N ASP A 89 16.40 5.32 15.58
CA ASP A 89 16.73 4.37 16.64
C ASP A 89 17.16 3.03 16.01
N ASP A 90 17.42 2.02 16.83
CA ASP A 90 17.88 0.72 16.35
C ASP A 90 16.84 0.01 15.47
N LYS A 91 15.54 0.19 15.75
CA LYS A 91 14.48 -0.48 15.00
C LYS A 91 14.25 0.16 13.63
N THR A 92 14.26 1.49 13.56
CA THR A 92 14.22 2.25 12.31
C THR A 92 15.47 2.00 11.47
N ALA A 93 16.64 1.80 12.08
CA ALA A 93 17.86 1.40 11.37
C ALA A 93 17.74 0.01 10.71
N VAL A 94 17.03 -0.94 11.33
CA VAL A 94 16.75 -2.25 10.71
C VAL A 94 15.84 -2.10 9.49
N TYR A 95 14.79 -1.27 9.57
CA TYR A 95 13.93 -0.99 8.42
C TYR A 95 14.72 -0.32 7.28
N ASP A 96 15.58 0.67 7.60
CA ASP A 96 16.40 1.34 6.60
C ASP A 96 17.36 0.38 5.90
N LYS A 97 18.05 -0.47 6.67
CA LYS A 97 18.93 -1.51 6.11
C LYS A 97 18.15 -2.47 5.20
N THR A 98 16.97 -2.91 5.64
CA THR A 98 16.13 -3.83 4.85
C THR A 98 15.69 -3.18 3.54
N ALA A 99 15.30 -1.89 3.58
CA ALA A 99 14.93 -1.13 2.40
C ALA A 99 16.12 -0.98 1.42
N ASP A 100 17.32 -0.70 1.93
CA ASP A 100 18.54 -0.60 1.11
C ASP A 100 18.89 -1.93 0.42
N GLU A 101 18.77 -3.05 1.15
CA GLU A 101 18.98 -4.39 0.59
C GLU A 101 17.95 -4.72 -0.51
N LEU A 102 16.68 -4.37 -0.29
CA LEU A 102 15.62 -4.54 -1.28
C LEU A 102 15.87 -3.68 -2.53
N LEU A 103 16.22 -2.41 -2.35
CA LEU A 103 16.53 -1.50 -3.45
C LEU A 103 17.71 -2.01 -4.30
N SER A 104 18.76 -2.52 -3.65
CA SER A 104 19.90 -3.13 -4.37
C SER A 104 19.48 -4.36 -5.17
N ALA A 105 18.63 -5.22 -4.62
CA ALA A 105 18.12 -6.41 -5.32
C ALA A 105 17.23 -6.01 -6.51
N ILE A 106 16.30 -5.07 -6.30
CA ILE A 106 15.40 -4.53 -7.33
C ILE A 106 16.22 -3.94 -8.49
N ALA A 107 17.25 -3.15 -8.20
CA ALA A 107 18.11 -2.56 -9.23
C ALA A 107 18.81 -3.63 -10.08
N SER A 108 19.38 -4.66 -9.44
CA SER A 108 20.01 -5.78 -10.14
C SER A 108 19.02 -6.53 -11.04
N MET A 109 17.82 -6.81 -10.54
CA MET A 109 16.77 -7.52 -11.28
C MET A 109 16.22 -6.70 -12.44
N GLY A 110 16.08 -5.38 -12.27
CA GLY A 110 15.67 -4.48 -13.35
C GLY A 110 16.69 -4.46 -14.50
N GLN A 111 17.99 -4.48 -14.18
CA GLN A 111 19.05 -4.57 -15.19
C GLN A 111 19.04 -5.92 -15.91
N GLU A 112 18.86 -7.03 -15.17
CA GLU A 112 18.76 -8.37 -15.75
C GLU A 112 17.55 -8.49 -16.69
N GLY A 113 16.37 -8.04 -16.26
CA GLY A 113 15.17 -8.05 -17.08
C GLY A 113 15.27 -7.16 -18.32
N ALA A 114 15.97 -6.01 -18.22
CA ALA A 114 16.21 -5.12 -19.34
C ALA A 114 17.21 -5.71 -20.37
N ALA A 115 18.19 -6.49 -19.91
CA ALA A 115 19.22 -7.11 -20.75
C ALA A 115 18.79 -8.43 -21.41
N ALA A 116 17.72 -9.07 -20.92
CA ALA A 116 17.22 -10.34 -21.43
C ALA A 116 16.71 -10.23 -22.88
N GLU A 117 17.00 -11.25 -23.70
CA GLU A 117 16.53 -11.35 -25.10
C GLU A 117 15.01 -11.58 -25.20
N ALA A 118 14.43 -12.23 -24.18
CA ALA A 118 13.00 -12.47 -24.05
C ALA A 118 12.56 -12.18 -22.59
N PRO A 119 11.32 -11.73 -22.37
CA PRO A 119 10.83 -11.43 -21.03
C PRO A 119 10.74 -12.70 -20.18
N ASP A 120 11.34 -12.68 -18.98
CA ASP A 120 11.23 -13.75 -17.99
C ASP A 120 10.14 -13.41 -16.96
N CYS A 121 9.01 -14.10 -17.05
CA CYS A 121 7.86 -13.84 -16.19
C CYS A 121 8.06 -14.31 -14.74
N ALA A 122 8.99 -15.25 -14.49
CA ALA A 122 9.36 -15.63 -13.13
C ALA A 122 10.20 -14.51 -12.49
N LEU A 123 11.14 -13.92 -13.23
CA LEU A 123 11.91 -12.76 -12.77
C LEU A 123 11.00 -11.56 -12.49
N LEU A 124 10.02 -11.30 -13.37
CA LEU A 124 9.03 -10.23 -13.16
C LEU A 124 8.18 -10.46 -11.90
N LEU A 125 7.78 -11.71 -11.62
CA LEU A 125 7.01 -12.04 -10.43
C LEU A 125 7.85 -11.80 -9.15
N GLU A 126 9.12 -12.18 -9.15
CA GLU A 126 10.03 -11.88 -8.05
C GLU A 126 10.21 -10.36 -7.90
N LEU A 127 10.33 -9.62 -9.01
CA LEU A 127 10.49 -8.15 -8.98
C LEU A 127 9.27 -7.50 -8.31
N ARG A 128 8.06 -7.95 -8.66
CA ARG A 128 6.80 -7.54 -8.02
C ARG A 128 6.82 -7.83 -6.53
N ALA A 129 7.26 -9.02 -6.13
CA ALA A 129 7.33 -9.41 -4.73
C ALA A 129 8.31 -8.53 -3.94
N ARG A 130 9.49 -8.22 -4.50
CA ARG A 130 10.48 -7.34 -3.87
C ARG A 130 10.00 -5.89 -3.78
N MET A 131 9.37 -5.38 -4.83
CA MET A 131 8.76 -4.04 -4.81
C MET A 131 7.67 -3.93 -3.75
N LYS A 132 6.81 -4.95 -3.64
CA LYS A 132 5.80 -5.01 -2.57
C LYS A 132 6.46 -5.03 -1.19
N MET A 133 7.48 -5.87 -0.99
CA MET A 133 8.19 -5.96 0.28
C MET A 133 8.85 -4.63 0.69
N LEU A 134 9.35 -3.86 -0.27
CA LEU A 134 9.90 -2.53 -0.03
C LEU A 134 8.82 -1.56 0.47
N VAL A 135 7.66 -1.50 -0.20
CA VAL A 135 6.52 -0.67 0.22
C VAL A 135 6.02 -1.09 1.61
N ASP A 136 5.90 -2.39 1.86
CA ASP A 136 5.47 -2.93 3.15
C ASP A 136 6.48 -2.59 4.26
N THR A 137 7.78 -2.66 3.98
CA THR A 137 8.86 -2.28 4.92
C THR A 137 8.77 -0.81 5.31
N GLN A 138 8.58 0.08 4.32
CA GLN A 138 8.45 1.51 4.58
C GLN A 138 7.16 1.84 5.32
N SER A 139 6.07 1.12 5.03
CA SER A 139 4.79 1.26 5.75
C SER A 139 4.94 0.82 7.20
N ALA A 140 5.61 -0.30 7.45
CA ALA A 140 5.90 -0.78 8.81
C ALA A 140 6.78 0.20 9.59
N LYS A 141 7.76 0.84 8.94
CA LYS A 141 8.57 1.91 9.55
C LYS A 141 7.70 3.09 9.97
N TRP A 142 6.81 3.56 9.10
CA TRP A 142 5.89 4.65 9.43
C TRP A 142 4.98 4.29 10.60
N ASN A 143 4.35 3.12 10.58
CA ASN A 143 3.49 2.65 11.66
C ASN A 143 4.23 2.61 12.99
N TYR A 144 5.45 2.04 13.00
CA TYR A 144 6.29 2.01 14.18
C TYR A 144 6.57 3.43 14.73
N MET A 145 6.93 4.38 13.87
CA MET A 145 7.19 5.75 14.31
C MET A 145 5.92 6.43 14.85
N PHE A 146 4.75 6.20 14.25
CA PHE A 146 3.46 6.71 14.75
C PHE A 146 3.08 6.12 16.10
N GLU A 147 3.17 4.80 16.26
CA GLU A 147 2.87 4.10 17.51
C GLU A 147 3.70 4.66 18.68
N LYS A 148 4.98 4.97 18.44
CA LYS A 148 5.83 5.62 19.45
C LYS A 148 5.34 7.00 19.86
N LEU A 149 4.96 7.83 18.89
CA LEU A 149 4.45 9.17 19.17
C LEU A 149 3.10 9.12 19.89
N ASP A 150 2.19 8.28 19.41
CA ASP A 150 0.86 8.13 20.00
C ASP A 150 0.96 7.63 21.45
N ALA A 151 1.88 6.71 21.73
CA ALA A 151 2.15 6.27 23.10
C ALA A 151 2.67 7.40 24.01
N GLU A 152 3.50 8.31 23.51
CA GLU A 152 3.98 9.46 24.30
C GLU A 152 2.95 10.59 24.44
N LEU A 153 2.09 10.75 23.44
CA LEU A 153 0.97 11.69 23.45
C LEU A 153 -0.17 11.22 24.36
N ALA A 154 -0.30 9.92 24.61
CA ALA A 154 -1.29 9.37 25.54
C ALA A 154 -0.90 9.48 27.03
N LYS A 155 0.38 9.71 27.33
CA LYS A 155 0.91 9.91 28.70
C LYS A 155 0.72 11.34 29.17
#